data_AF-A0A9D5PG97-F1
#
_entry.id   AF-A0A9D5PG97-F1
#
_cell.length_a   1.000
_cell.length_b   1.000
_cell.length_c   1.000
_cell.angle_alpha   90.00
_cell.angle_beta   90.00
_cell.angle_gamma   90.00
#
_symmetry.space_group_name_H-M   'P 1'
#
loop_
_entity.id
_entity.type
_entity.pdbx_description
1 polymer ?
#
loop_
_entity_poly.entity_id
_entity_poly.type
_entity_poly.pdbx_seq_one_letter_code
_entity_poly.pdbx_strand_id
1 'polypeptide(L)'
;MMFFQVRGIRHAKINVSIQLRRICQQKNLTNLRNVLTFLQLILRNGSSMELNELYSEIVRLRRRDLQKQKMLLPPENIAQMAAAYDRQHRDVQSALVSNLARQGDCAERKSLGLIQKIAPNEQLSAPEQFDFLQLARNFEQKKYAAVAVNCEKHFFGGAPSMLSGVTHLINLPIIRWDFVIDAYEIMQSKLWGADAVRVNVALLENEDLTAIAAAAAEYQLEIVAGVNSVDTLDRALQLPSPAAIYWESCADCELFAELITQIPEHIPVIVQEDGESVDCLNKLRIDALITKK
;
A
#
# COMPACT_ATOMS: atom_id res chain seq x y z
N MET A 1 10.58 34.59 -36.51
CA MET A 1 11.05 33.24 -36.12
C MET A 1 10.24 32.72 -34.92
N MET A 2 8.90 32.62 -35.05
CA MET A 2 8.05 32.20 -33.93
C MET A 2 6.64 31.79 -34.40
N PHE A 3 6.50 30.87 -35.38
CA PHE A 3 5.18 30.39 -35.80
C PHE A 3 5.10 28.89 -36.19
N PHE A 4 6.19 28.13 -36.10
CA PHE A 4 6.21 26.72 -36.55
C PHE A 4 6.11 25.65 -35.44
N GLN A 5 6.25 26.00 -34.15
CA GLN A 5 6.21 25.00 -33.06
C GLN A 5 4.80 24.65 -32.53
N VAL A 6 3.77 25.46 -32.79
CA VAL A 6 2.43 25.24 -32.21
C VAL A 6 1.60 24.19 -33.00
N ARG A 7 1.90 23.96 -34.29
CA ARG A 7 1.17 22.98 -35.12
C ARG A 7 1.59 21.53 -34.87
N GLY A 8 2.86 21.27 -34.55
CA GLY A 8 3.37 19.90 -34.26
C GLY A 8 2.79 19.31 -32.97
N ILE A 9 2.64 20.13 -31.92
CA ILE A 9 2.10 19.69 -30.62
C ILE A 9 0.59 19.37 -30.72
N ARG A 10 -0.17 20.10 -31.54
CA ARG A 10 -1.60 19.81 -31.76
C ARG A 10 -1.81 18.52 -32.56
N HIS A 11 -0.99 18.24 -33.58
CA HIS A 11 -1.09 17.01 -34.36
C HIS A 11 -0.66 15.76 -33.56
N ALA A 12 0.36 15.86 -32.70
CA ALA A 12 0.75 14.78 -31.80
C ALA A 12 -0.34 14.47 -30.75
N LYS A 13 -0.97 15.49 -30.16
CA LYS A 13 -2.10 15.32 -29.21
C LYS A 13 -3.33 14.66 -29.85
N ILE A 14 -3.62 14.96 -31.12
CA ILE A 14 -4.75 14.37 -31.85
C ILE A 14 -4.47 12.89 -32.17
N ASN A 15 -3.27 12.52 -32.62
CA ASN A 15 -2.92 11.14 -32.95
C ASN A 15 -2.90 10.21 -31.73
N VAL A 16 -2.37 10.69 -30.60
CA VAL A 16 -2.39 9.94 -29.33
C VAL A 16 -3.84 9.72 -28.87
N SER A 17 -4.71 10.72 -28.98
CA SER A 17 -6.13 10.58 -28.60
C SER A 17 -6.91 9.55 -29.44
N ILE A 18 -6.56 9.40 -30.72
CA ILE A 18 -7.22 8.46 -31.64
C ILE A 18 -6.71 7.03 -31.42
N GLN A 19 -5.40 6.85 -31.21
CA GLN A 19 -4.82 5.55 -30.82
C GLN A 19 -5.35 5.07 -29.47
N LEU A 20 -5.48 5.97 -28.49
CA LEU A 20 -6.03 5.65 -27.17
C LEU A 20 -7.51 5.26 -27.23
N ARG A 21 -8.32 5.92 -28.07
CA ARG A 21 -9.72 5.50 -28.29
C ARG A 21 -9.81 4.10 -28.91
N ARG A 22 -8.92 3.76 -29.85
CA ARG A 22 -8.85 2.42 -30.44
C ARG A 22 -8.43 1.36 -29.41
N ILE A 23 -7.44 1.64 -28.57
CA ILE A 23 -7.00 0.72 -27.50
C ILE A 23 -8.11 0.55 -26.45
N CYS A 24 -8.80 1.62 -26.07
CA CYS A 24 -9.93 1.57 -25.14
C CYS A 24 -11.13 0.78 -25.70
N GLN A 25 -11.41 0.89 -26.99
CA GLN A 25 -12.46 0.12 -27.67
C GLN A 25 -12.11 -1.36 -27.82
N GLN A 26 -10.83 -1.71 -28.00
CA GLN A 26 -10.39 -3.10 -28.17
C GLN A 26 -10.29 -3.88 -26.85
N LYS A 27 -9.91 -3.23 -25.73
CA LYS A 27 -9.62 -3.91 -24.46
C LYS A 27 -10.78 -3.93 -23.43
N ASN A 28 -11.98 -3.50 -23.82
CA ASN A 28 -13.17 -3.49 -22.94
C ASN A 28 -12.89 -2.85 -21.56
N LEU A 29 -12.07 -1.77 -21.55
CA LEU A 29 -11.61 -1.10 -20.33
C LEU A 29 -12.81 -0.42 -19.66
N THR A 30 -13.42 -1.10 -18.69
CA THR A 30 -14.62 -0.64 -17.95
C THR A 30 -14.41 0.65 -17.17
N ASN A 31 -13.17 1.13 -17.04
CA ASN A 31 -12.85 2.36 -16.34
C ASN A 31 -12.09 3.36 -17.22
N LEU A 32 -12.68 3.68 -18.39
CA LEU A 32 -12.23 4.73 -19.32
C LEU A 32 -11.88 6.05 -18.61
N ARG A 33 -12.56 6.38 -17.51
CA ARG A 33 -12.33 7.60 -16.73
C ARG A 33 -10.98 7.58 -16.00
N ASN A 34 -10.59 6.45 -15.42
CA ASN A 34 -9.31 6.31 -14.73
C ASN A 34 -8.15 6.25 -15.72
N VAL A 35 -8.33 5.54 -16.83
CA VAL A 35 -7.37 5.53 -17.95
C VAL A 35 -7.19 6.93 -18.54
N LEU A 36 -8.27 7.68 -18.76
CA LEU A 36 -8.21 9.09 -19.20
C LEU A 36 -7.54 10.00 -18.16
N THR A 37 -7.78 9.77 -16.87
CA THR A 37 -7.16 10.57 -15.79
C THR A 37 -5.65 10.30 -15.74
N PHE A 38 -5.25 9.02 -15.77
CA PHE A 38 -3.86 8.59 -15.84
C PHE A 38 -3.16 9.13 -17.09
N LEU A 39 -3.81 9.06 -18.25
CA LEU A 39 -3.27 9.60 -19.51
C LEU A 39 -3.22 11.13 -19.52
N GLN A 40 -4.21 11.82 -18.94
CA GLN A 40 -4.16 13.29 -18.80
C GLN A 40 -3.05 13.74 -17.85
N LEU A 41 -2.75 12.94 -16.82
CA LEU A 41 -1.64 13.15 -15.90
C LEU A 41 -0.29 12.93 -16.60
N ILE A 42 -0.10 11.81 -17.30
CA ILE A 42 1.11 11.54 -18.12
C ILE A 42 1.30 12.62 -19.19
N LEU A 43 0.23 13.04 -19.86
CA LEU A 43 0.28 14.07 -20.91
C LEU A 43 0.55 15.49 -20.37
N ARG A 44 0.31 15.73 -19.07
CA ARG A 44 0.66 17.00 -18.41
C ARG A 44 2.12 17.05 -18.00
N ASN A 45 2.68 15.94 -17.51
CA ASN A 45 3.94 15.96 -16.75
C ASN A 45 5.12 15.24 -17.42
N GLY A 46 4.91 14.58 -18.58
CA GLY A 46 5.96 13.77 -19.21
C GLY A 46 5.98 12.34 -18.67
N SER A 47 6.88 11.52 -19.21
CA SER A 47 6.84 10.04 -19.19
C SER A 47 6.95 9.36 -17.82
N SER A 48 7.02 10.09 -16.71
CA SER A 48 7.09 9.55 -15.35
C SER A 48 6.35 10.47 -14.39
N MET A 49 5.30 9.96 -13.76
CA MET A 49 4.65 10.61 -12.63
C MET A 49 5.58 10.51 -11.41
N GLU A 50 5.89 11.63 -10.78
CA GLU A 50 6.63 11.59 -9.51
C GLU A 50 5.76 10.92 -8.43
N LEU A 51 6.36 10.05 -7.61
CA LEU A 51 5.67 9.23 -6.60
C LEU A 51 4.76 10.09 -5.67
N ASN A 52 5.19 11.30 -5.36
CA ASN A 52 4.46 12.26 -4.54
C ASN A 52 3.17 12.77 -5.21
N GLU A 53 3.18 12.96 -6.53
CA GLU A 53 1.99 13.38 -7.28
C GLU A 53 0.94 12.26 -7.32
N LEU A 54 1.39 11.01 -7.49
CA LEU A 54 0.52 9.84 -7.43
C LEU A 54 -0.19 9.76 -6.08
N TYR A 55 0.55 9.89 -4.98
CA TYR A 55 -0.01 9.78 -3.64
C TYR A 55 -0.98 10.92 -3.34
N SER A 56 -0.65 12.13 -3.77
CA SER A 56 -1.55 13.28 -3.67
C SER A 56 -2.88 13.02 -4.39
N GLU A 57 -2.84 12.45 -5.59
CA GLU A 57 -4.04 12.14 -6.37
C GLU A 57 -4.85 10.99 -5.76
N ILE A 58 -4.18 9.94 -5.27
CA ILE A 58 -4.82 8.84 -4.52
C ILE A 58 -5.58 9.40 -3.31
N VAL A 59 -4.92 10.21 -2.48
CA VAL A 59 -5.52 10.82 -1.30
C VAL A 59 -6.72 11.69 -1.68
N ARG A 60 -6.60 12.48 -2.76
CA ARG A 60 -7.70 13.32 -3.26
C ARG A 60 -8.94 12.49 -3.64
N LEU A 61 -8.75 11.42 -4.42
CA LEU A 61 -9.84 10.52 -4.82
C LEU A 61 -10.42 9.79 -3.61
N ARG A 62 -9.57 9.40 -2.67
CA ARG A 62 -9.97 8.71 -1.46
C ARG A 62 -10.83 9.57 -0.55
N ARG A 63 -10.46 10.82 -0.29
CA ARG A 63 -11.29 11.77 0.47
C ARG A 63 -12.71 11.86 -0.11
N ARG A 64 -12.82 11.92 -1.44
CA ARG A 64 -14.11 11.95 -2.13
C ARG A 64 -14.92 10.66 -1.94
N ASP A 65 -14.27 9.51 -2.04
CA ASP A 65 -14.94 8.21 -1.86
C ASP A 65 -15.36 7.98 -0.42
N LEU A 66 -14.51 8.35 0.53
CA LEU A 66 -14.76 8.25 1.96
C LEU A 66 -15.97 9.08 2.38
N GLN A 67 -16.12 10.30 1.86
CA GLN A 67 -17.32 11.12 2.10
C GLN A 67 -18.60 10.36 1.69
N LYS A 68 -18.60 9.70 0.54
CA LYS A 68 -19.75 8.89 0.09
C LYS A 68 -19.97 7.68 0.98
N GLN A 69 -18.90 7.01 1.38
CA GLN A 69 -18.99 5.84 2.25
C GLN A 69 -19.56 6.23 3.62
N LYS A 70 -19.11 7.33 4.23
CA LYS A 70 -19.64 7.87 5.49
C LYS A 70 -21.11 8.30 5.39
N MET A 71 -21.58 8.75 4.22
CA MET A 71 -23.00 9.02 4.01
C MET A 71 -23.85 7.74 3.92
N LEU A 72 -23.30 6.68 3.32
CA LEU A 72 -23.99 5.40 3.17
C LEU A 72 -23.99 4.58 4.46
N LEU A 73 -22.88 4.61 5.19
CA LEU A 73 -22.71 3.94 6.48
C LEU A 73 -22.09 4.96 7.45
N PRO A 74 -22.92 5.65 8.26
CA PRO A 74 -22.43 6.65 9.20
C PRO A 74 -21.41 6.11 10.20
N PRO A 75 -20.51 6.97 10.75
CA PRO A 75 -19.49 6.57 11.70
C PRO A 75 -20.03 5.82 12.92
N GLU A 76 -21.19 6.21 13.44
CA GLU A 76 -21.82 5.53 14.58
C GLU A 76 -22.23 4.09 14.25
N ASN A 77 -22.80 3.88 13.06
CA ASN A 77 -23.22 2.55 12.61
C ASN A 77 -22.03 1.63 12.38
N ILE A 78 -20.97 2.12 11.73
CA ILE A 78 -19.79 1.28 11.51
C ILE A 78 -19.06 0.96 12.82
N ALA A 79 -19.04 1.89 13.77
CA ALA A 79 -18.46 1.66 15.10
C ALA A 79 -19.21 0.54 15.83
N GLN A 80 -20.54 0.58 15.83
CA GLN A 80 -21.37 -0.49 16.41
C GLN A 80 -21.10 -1.84 15.74
N MET A 81 -21.02 -1.86 14.40
CA MET A 81 -20.73 -3.08 13.66
C MET A 81 -19.33 -3.62 13.95
N ALA A 82 -18.32 -2.74 13.98
CA ALA A 82 -16.93 -3.13 14.23
C ALA A 82 -16.72 -3.61 15.67
N ALA A 83 -17.40 -3.00 16.64
CA ALA A 83 -17.40 -3.46 18.03
C ALA A 83 -18.09 -4.82 18.20
N ALA A 84 -19.12 -5.12 17.41
CA ALA A 84 -19.81 -6.41 17.41
C ALA A 84 -19.09 -7.49 16.57
N TYR A 85 -18.08 -7.11 15.79
CA TYR A 85 -17.37 -8.03 14.91
C TYR A 85 -16.31 -8.82 15.69
N ASP A 86 -16.73 -9.98 16.20
CA ASP A 86 -15.84 -10.90 16.88
C ASP A 86 -15.08 -11.77 15.88
N ARG A 87 -13.75 -11.66 15.95
CA ARG A 87 -12.81 -12.45 15.18
C ARG A 87 -11.51 -12.52 15.98
N GLN A 88 -10.91 -13.70 16.03
CA GLN A 88 -9.58 -13.87 16.60
C GLN A 88 -8.56 -13.07 15.78
N HIS A 89 -7.94 -12.09 16.45
CA HIS A 89 -6.82 -11.31 15.92
C HIS A 89 -5.61 -12.21 15.67
N ARG A 90 -4.96 -12.02 14.52
CA ARG A 90 -3.69 -12.69 14.20
C ARG A 90 -2.57 -11.67 14.34
N ASP A 91 -1.70 -11.90 15.32
CA ASP A 91 -0.60 -10.99 15.66
C ASP A 91 0.38 -10.80 14.48
N VAL A 92 0.40 -9.59 13.92
CA VAL A 92 1.23 -9.23 12.76
C VAL A 92 2.66 -8.97 13.19
N GLN A 93 2.88 -8.25 14.29
CA GLN A 93 4.20 -7.96 14.84
C GLN A 93 4.97 -9.24 15.13
N SER A 94 4.41 -10.16 15.92
CA SER A 94 5.04 -11.45 16.25
C SER A 94 5.29 -12.30 14.99
N ALA A 95 4.36 -12.26 14.03
CA ALA A 95 4.53 -12.97 12.78
C ALA A 95 5.69 -12.40 11.94
N LEU A 96 5.98 -11.11 12.02
CA LEU A 96 7.04 -10.44 11.27
C LEU A 96 8.38 -10.36 12.01
N VAL A 97 8.40 -10.29 13.34
CA VAL A 97 9.63 -10.28 14.13
C VAL A 97 10.43 -11.52 13.82
N SER A 98 11.63 -11.32 13.30
CA SER A 98 12.54 -12.40 12.99
C SER A 98 13.48 -12.61 14.19
N ASN A 99 13.74 -13.87 14.56
CA ASN A 99 14.74 -14.21 15.59
C ASN A 99 16.16 -14.04 15.03
N LEU A 100 16.45 -12.92 14.35
CA LEU A 100 17.77 -12.59 13.83
C LEU A 100 18.71 -12.46 15.02
N ALA A 101 19.36 -13.57 15.36
CA ALA A 101 20.42 -13.58 16.33
C ALA A 101 21.54 -12.66 15.83
N ARG A 102 21.79 -11.64 16.64
CA ARG A 102 23.04 -10.90 16.82
C ARG A 102 24.20 -11.47 16.00
N GLN A 103 24.62 -10.71 14.98
CA GLN A 103 25.85 -10.86 14.18
C GLN A 103 25.84 -11.90 13.05
N GLY A 104 25.97 -11.40 11.82
CA GLY A 104 26.98 -11.90 10.88
C GLY A 104 26.52 -12.83 9.76
N ASP A 105 25.48 -13.62 9.97
CA ASP A 105 24.94 -14.48 8.90
C ASP A 105 23.53 -14.02 8.53
N CYS A 106 23.21 -14.03 7.23
CA CYS A 106 21.88 -13.76 6.69
C CYS A 106 20.88 -14.79 7.22
N ALA A 107 20.48 -14.67 8.49
CA ALA A 107 19.38 -15.43 9.05
C ALA A 107 18.12 -15.15 8.19
N GLU A 108 17.36 -16.21 7.92
CA GLU A 108 16.31 -16.23 6.89
C GLU A 108 15.30 -15.10 7.12
N ARG A 109 15.40 -14.04 6.30
CA ARG A 109 14.40 -12.97 6.28
C ARG A 109 13.03 -13.57 6.00
N LYS A 110 12.02 -13.09 6.70
CA LYS A 110 10.64 -13.49 6.44
C LYS A 110 10.16 -12.91 5.11
N SER A 111 9.17 -13.56 4.49
CA SER A 111 8.53 -13.06 3.29
C SER A 111 7.14 -12.52 3.61
N LEU A 112 6.85 -11.30 3.16
CA LEU A 112 5.52 -10.69 3.15
C LEU A 112 4.94 -10.78 1.74
N GLY A 113 3.77 -11.39 1.59
CA GLY A 113 3.17 -11.64 0.28
C GLY A 113 2.29 -10.46 -0.10
N LEU A 114 2.58 -9.76 -1.20
CA LEU A 114 1.74 -8.67 -1.67
C LEU A 114 0.78 -9.14 -2.76
N ILE A 115 -0.53 -9.10 -2.47
CA ILE A 115 -1.60 -9.29 -3.44
C ILE A 115 -1.95 -7.92 -4.01
N GLN A 116 -1.49 -7.65 -5.23
CA GLN A 116 -1.75 -6.41 -5.95
C GLN A 116 -2.04 -6.73 -7.41
N LYS A 117 -3.18 -6.25 -7.91
CA LYS A 117 -3.62 -6.56 -9.28
C LYS A 117 -2.81 -5.79 -10.32
N ILE A 118 -2.52 -4.53 -10.04
CA ILE A 118 -1.92 -3.59 -11.00
C ILE A 118 -0.86 -2.77 -10.26
N ALA A 119 0.34 -2.64 -10.83
CA ALA A 119 1.26 -1.59 -10.43
C ALA A 119 0.90 -0.28 -11.16
N PRO A 120 1.10 0.91 -10.56
CA PRO A 120 0.66 2.19 -11.14
C PRO A 120 1.16 2.42 -12.58
N ASN A 121 2.37 1.96 -12.89
CA ASN A 121 3.00 2.12 -14.20
C ASN A 121 2.61 1.02 -15.21
N GLU A 122 1.82 0.03 -14.80
CA GLU A 122 1.50 -1.17 -15.58
C GLU A 122 -0.01 -1.29 -15.91
N GLN A 123 -0.77 -0.19 -15.79
CA GLN A 123 -2.23 -0.21 -16.05
C GLN A 123 -2.61 -0.77 -17.43
N LEU A 124 -1.75 -0.63 -18.43
CA LEU A 124 -1.96 -1.13 -19.78
C LEU A 124 -1.70 -2.64 -19.93
N SER A 125 -0.95 -3.21 -18.98
CA SER A 125 -0.52 -4.61 -18.91
C SER A 125 -1.30 -5.42 -17.86
N ALA A 126 -2.30 -4.81 -17.23
CA ALA A 126 -3.13 -5.46 -16.22
C ALA A 126 -3.67 -6.80 -16.75
N PRO A 127 -3.49 -7.90 -16.01
CA PRO A 127 -3.92 -9.22 -16.47
C PRO A 127 -5.45 -9.26 -16.56
N GLU A 128 -5.97 -9.91 -17.61
CA GLU A 128 -7.42 -10.08 -17.80
C GLU A 128 -8.05 -10.90 -16.66
N GLN A 129 -7.29 -11.86 -16.12
CA GLN A 129 -7.66 -12.68 -14.98
C GLN A 129 -6.66 -12.49 -13.84
N PHE A 130 -7.15 -12.23 -12.64
CA PHE A 130 -6.33 -12.08 -11.43
C PHE A 130 -6.94 -12.92 -10.31
N ASP A 131 -6.44 -14.15 -10.16
CA ASP A 131 -6.88 -15.08 -9.11
C ASP A 131 -6.12 -14.82 -7.81
N PHE A 132 -6.58 -13.81 -7.08
CA PHE A 132 -6.01 -13.41 -5.80
C PHE A 132 -6.17 -14.49 -4.71
N LEU A 133 -7.16 -15.38 -4.83
CA LEU A 133 -7.39 -16.46 -3.87
C LEU A 133 -6.34 -17.57 -4.04
N GLN A 134 -6.05 -17.96 -5.28
CA GLN A 134 -4.97 -18.91 -5.54
C GLN A 134 -3.60 -18.33 -5.15
N LEU A 135 -3.37 -17.04 -5.39
CA LEU A 135 -2.15 -16.37 -4.94
C LEU A 135 -2.02 -16.39 -3.41
N ALA A 136 -3.10 -16.10 -2.67
CA ALA A 136 -3.12 -16.19 -1.21
C ALA A 136 -2.77 -17.61 -0.69
N ARG A 137 -3.37 -18.66 -1.27
CA ARG A 137 -3.03 -20.06 -0.94
C ARG A 137 -1.56 -20.36 -1.19
N ASN A 138 -1.01 -19.86 -2.28
CA ASN A 138 0.40 -20.07 -2.61
C ASN A 138 1.32 -19.40 -1.58
N PHE A 139 0.96 -18.22 -1.05
CA PHE A 139 1.72 -17.58 0.02
C PHE A 139 1.68 -18.39 1.33
N GLU A 140 0.51 -18.91 1.72
CA GLU A 140 0.37 -19.78 2.89
C GLU A 140 1.17 -21.08 2.73
N GLN A 141 1.08 -21.75 1.59
CA GLN A 141 1.84 -22.96 1.29
C GLN A 141 3.36 -22.74 1.33
N LYS A 142 3.81 -21.54 0.94
CA LYS A 142 5.21 -21.13 0.97
C LYS A 142 5.65 -20.56 2.32
N LYS A 143 4.79 -20.62 3.35
CA LYS A 143 5.08 -20.15 4.72
C LYS A 143 5.50 -18.69 4.78
N TYR A 144 4.85 -17.85 3.98
CA TYR A 144 4.96 -16.40 4.14
C TYR A 144 4.50 -16.00 5.55
N ALA A 145 5.12 -14.97 6.12
CA ALA A 145 4.84 -14.53 7.48
C ALA A 145 3.48 -13.84 7.63
N ALA A 146 3.12 -13.04 6.61
CA ALA A 146 1.84 -12.36 6.52
C ALA A 146 1.52 -12.05 5.04
N VAL A 147 0.27 -11.70 4.77
CA VAL A 147 -0.19 -11.31 3.43
C VAL A 147 -0.74 -9.89 3.47
N ALA A 148 -0.16 -9.02 2.65
CA ALA A 148 -0.63 -7.68 2.38
C ALA A 148 -1.58 -7.70 1.17
N VAL A 149 -2.78 -7.14 1.31
CA VAL A 149 -3.77 -7.09 0.22
C VAL A 149 -4.04 -5.65 -0.16
N ASN A 150 -3.72 -5.29 -1.41
CA ASN A 150 -3.95 -3.95 -1.91
C ASN A 150 -5.45 -3.73 -2.18
N CYS A 151 -6.03 -2.73 -1.50
CA CYS A 151 -7.45 -2.39 -1.59
C CYS A 151 -7.72 -1.09 -2.36
N GLU A 152 -6.68 -0.42 -2.85
CA GLU A 152 -6.80 0.83 -3.59
C GLU A 152 -7.35 0.57 -5.00
N LYS A 153 -8.52 1.14 -5.29
CA LYS A 153 -9.30 0.77 -6.49
C LYS A 153 -8.90 1.52 -7.76
N HIS A 154 -8.35 2.73 -7.65
CA HIS A 154 -8.22 3.62 -8.80
C HIS A 154 -6.97 3.35 -9.63
N PHE A 155 -5.87 3.06 -8.97
CA PHE A 155 -4.53 2.90 -9.53
C PHE A 155 -4.02 1.47 -9.40
N PHE A 156 -4.37 0.77 -8.32
CA PHE A 156 -3.87 -0.58 -8.05
C PHE A 156 -4.88 -1.71 -8.35
N GLY A 157 -6.12 -1.35 -8.69
CA GLY A 157 -7.16 -2.31 -9.06
C GLY A 157 -7.63 -3.21 -7.91
N GLY A 158 -7.43 -2.76 -6.67
CA GLY A 158 -7.84 -3.45 -5.45
C GLY A 158 -9.33 -3.29 -5.15
N ALA A 159 -9.81 -4.11 -4.20
CA ALA A 159 -11.18 -4.04 -3.71
C ALA A 159 -11.29 -4.60 -2.27
N PRO A 160 -12.24 -4.09 -1.46
CA PRO A 160 -12.51 -4.64 -0.12
C PRO A 160 -12.81 -6.14 -0.11
N SER A 161 -13.52 -6.63 -1.14
CA SER A 161 -13.87 -8.05 -1.27
C SER A 161 -12.64 -8.95 -1.45
N MET A 162 -11.52 -8.43 -1.93
CA MET A 162 -10.27 -9.18 -2.01
C MET A 162 -9.71 -9.47 -0.62
N LEU A 163 -9.63 -8.43 0.23
CA LEU A 163 -9.17 -8.56 1.61
C LEU A 163 -10.04 -9.53 2.41
N SER A 164 -11.37 -9.39 2.33
CA SER A 164 -12.28 -10.31 3.00
C SER A 164 -12.19 -11.73 2.44
N GLY A 165 -12.12 -11.89 1.11
CA GLY A 165 -11.96 -13.20 0.49
C GLY A 165 -10.69 -13.93 0.94
N VAL A 166 -9.55 -13.22 0.99
CA VAL A 166 -8.29 -13.77 1.51
C VAL A 166 -8.38 -14.08 2.99
N THR A 167 -8.99 -13.20 3.79
CA THR A 167 -9.12 -13.41 5.24
C THR A 167 -9.88 -14.70 5.58
N HIS A 168 -10.94 -15.03 4.85
CA HIS A 168 -11.70 -16.27 5.07
C HIS A 168 -10.99 -17.51 4.52
N LEU A 169 -9.94 -17.36 3.72
CA LEU A 169 -9.31 -18.45 3.00
C LEU A 169 -8.07 -19.01 3.70
N ILE A 170 -7.25 -18.13 4.30
CA ILE A 170 -5.94 -18.49 4.87
C ILE A 170 -5.83 -18.06 6.34
N ASN A 171 -4.92 -18.69 7.07
CA ASN A 171 -4.70 -18.45 8.50
C ASN A 171 -3.54 -17.49 8.79
N LEU A 172 -2.82 -17.02 7.77
CA LEU A 172 -1.79 -16.00 7.94
C LEU A 172 -2.38 -14.65 8.36
N PRO A 173 -1.66 -13.82 9.14
CA PRO A 173 -2.04 -12.44 9.39
C PRO A 173 -2.24 -11.65 8.09
N ILE A 174 -3.27 -10.82 8.06
CA ILE A 174 -3.68 -10.07 6.87
C ILE A 174 -3.54 -8.56 7.11
N ILE A 175 -2.78 -7.91 6.23
CA ILE A 175 -2.54 -6.47 6.27
C ILE A 175 -3.37 -5.82 5.16
N ARG A 176 -4.21 -4.85 5.50
CA ARG A 176 -4.82 -3.96 4.52
C ARG A 176 -3.73 -3.02 4.00
N TRP A 177 -3.27 -3.28 2.77
CA TRP A 177 -2.22 -2.53 2.13
C TRP A 177 -2.80 -1.38 1.32
N ASP A 178 -3.00 -0.24 1.96
CA ASP A 178 -3.79 0.84 1.38
C ASP A 178 -3.32 2.22 1.87
N PHE A 179 -3.96 3.27 1.38
CA PHE A 179 -3.68 4.66 1.78
C PHE A 179 -4.70 5.14 2.81
N VAL A 180 -4.62 4.64 4.04
CA VAL A 180 -5.54 5.03 5.12
C VAL A 180 -5.34 6.50 5.49
N ILE A 181 -6.42 7.29 5.47
CA ILE A 181 -6.38 8.74 5.76
C ILE A 181 -7.36 9.19 6.85
N ASP A 182 -8.13 8.26 7.43
CA ASP A 182 -9.19 8.59 8.38
C ASP A 182 -9.47 7.39 9.30
N ALA A 183 -9.75 7.66 10.58
CA ALA A 183 -10.07 6.63 11.58
C ALA A 183 -11.29 5.77 11.20
N TYR A 184 -12.21 6.31 10.39
CA TYR A 184 -13.32 5.52 9.84
C TYR A 184 -12.87 4.29 9.06
N GLU A 185 -11.74 4.39 8.36
CA GLU A 185 -11.20 3.28 7.58
C GLU A 185 -10.62 2.18 8.47
N ILE A 186 -10.31 2.44 9.75
CA ILE A 186 -9.90 1.41 10.71
C ILE A 186 -11.07 0.48 11.01
N MET A 187 -12.26 1.04 11.29
CA MET A 187 -13.47 0.27 11.50
C MET A 187 -13.87 -0.53 10.25
N GLN A 188 -13.70 0.06 9.06
CA GLN A 188 -13.85 -0.70 7.80
C GLN A 188 -12.87 -1.87 7.72
N SER A 189 -11.61 -1.63 8.06
CA SER A 189 -10.56 -2.67 8.01
C SER A 189 -10.88 -3.82 8.95
N LYS A 190 -11.39 -3.53 10.16
CA LYS A 190 -11.88 -4.53 11.10
C LYS A 190 -12.96 -5.41 10.46
N LEU A 191 -14.00 -4.77 9.92
CA LEU A 191 -15.13 -5.46 9.29
C LEU A 191 -14.74 -6.29 8.07
N TRP A 192 -13.69 -5.88 7.37
CA TRP A 192 -13.17 -6.64 6.24
C TRP A 192 -12.25 -7.78 6.64
N GLY A 193 -11.87 -7.85 7.92
CA GLY A 193 -11.07 -8.91 8.50
C GLY A 193 -9.57 -8.64 8.50
N ALA A 194 -9.12 -7.40 8.35
CA ALA A 194 -7.70 -7.07 8.51
C ALA A 194 -7.24 -7.27 9.97
N ASP A 195 -5.98 -7.69 10.12
CA ASP A 195 -5.26 -7.71 11.39
C ASP A 195 -4.40 -6.45 11.56
N ALA A 196 -3.89 -5.90 10.46
CA ALA A 196 -3.18 -4.63 10.46
C ALA A 196 -3.58 -3.74 9.29
N VAL A 197 -3.28 -2.44 9.41
CA VAL A 197 -3.38 -1.46 8.33
C VAL A 197 -2.01 -0.86 8.02
N ARG A 198 -1.75 -0.63 6.73
CA ARG A 198 -0.63 0.23 6.33
C ARG A 198 -1.05 1.69 6.44
N VAL A 199 -0.25 2.49 7.13
CA VAL A 199 -0.41 3.94 7.26
C VAL A 199 0.79 4.62 6.62
N ASN A 200 0.59 5.57 5.71
CA ASN A 200 1.68 6.37 5.16
C ASN A 200 1.84 7.65 5.99
N VAL A 201 2.88 7.73 6.81
CA VAL A 201 3.06 8.83 7.78
C VAL A 201 3.24 10.17 7.06
N ALA A 202 3.86 10.18 5.88
CA ALA A 202 4.07 11.38 5.09
C ALA A 202 2.77 12.02 4.56
N LEU A 203 1.66 11.26 4.53
CA LEU A 203 0.39 11.73 3.96
C LEU A 203 -0.60 12.26 5.01
N LEU A 204 -0.23 12.22 6.29
CA LEU A 204 -1.10 12.53 7.40
C LEU A 204 -0.53 13.66 8.24
N GLU A 205 -1.42 14.48 8.78
CA GLU A 205 -1.09 15.37 9.89
C GLU A 205 -1.03 14.56 11.20
N ASN A 206 -0.38 15.11 12.23
CA ASN A 206 -0.25 14.42 13.52
C ASN A 206 -1.60 14.14 14.19
N GLU A 207 -2.59 15.01 13.99
CA GLU A 207 -3.95 14.84 14.52
C GLU A 207 -4.64 13.62 13.90
N ASP A 208 -4.60 13.50 12.57
CA ASP A 208 -5.14 12.35 11.83
C ASP A 208 -4.43 11.05 12.21
N LEU A 209 -3.10 11.10 12.30
CA LEU A 209 -2.27 9.95 12.66
C LEU A 209 -2.60 9.46 14.09
N THR A 210 -2.79 10.38 15.03
CA THR A 210 -3.18 10.07 16.42
C THR A 210 -4.58 9.46 16.47
N ALA A 211 -5.53 10.02 15.73
CA ALA A 211 -6.90 9.48 15.67
C ALA A 211 -6.93 8.07 15.06
N ILE A 212 -6.14 7.83 14.01
CA ILE A 212 -5.97 6.50 13.40
C ILE A 212 -5.35 5.52 14.41
N ALA A 213 -4.31 5.92 15.13
CA ALA A 213 -3.67 5.07 16.14
C ALA A 213 -4.60 4.72 17.30
N ALA A 214 -5.37 5.69 17.79
CA ALA A 214 -6.36 5.46 18.82
C ALA A 214 -7.44 4.47 18.37
N ALA A 215 -7.97 4.65 17.15
CA ALA A 215 -8.94 3.72 16.58
C ALA A 215 -8.33 2.32 16.37
N ALA A 216 -7.08 2.24 15.90
CA ALA A 216 -6.41 0.95 15.70
C ALA A 216 -6.31 0.18 17.04
N ALA A 217 -5.91 0.86 18.11
CA ALA A 217 -5.89 0.28 19.45
C ALA A 217 -7.29 -0.17 19.92
N GLU A 218 -8.32 0.67 19.72
CA GLU A 218 -9.70 0.37 20.12
C GLU A 218 -10.25 -0.88 19.42
N TYR A 219 -10.01 -1.02 18.11
CA TYR A 219 -10.55 -2.11 17.30
C TYR A 219 -9.62 -3.33 17.17
N GLN A 220 -8.51 -3.35 17.92
CA GLN A 220 -7.48 -4.40 17.88
C GLN A 220 -6.94 -4.61 16.46
N LEU A 221 -6.54 -3.50 15.82
CA LEU A 221 -5.74 -3.53 14.60
C LEU A 221 -4.34 -3.02 14.90
N GLU A 222 -3.38 -3.65 14.24
CA GLU A 222 -1.98 -3.25 14.27
C GLU A 222 -1.67 -2.22 13.17
N ILE A 223 -0.63 -1.39 13.38
CA ILE A 223 -0.20 -0.38 12.40
C ILE A 223 1.16 -0.76 11.81
N VAL A 224 1.20 -0.87 10.48
CA VAL A 224 2.43 -0.89 9.70
C VAL A 224 2.70 0.54 9.22
N ALA A 225 3.67 1.21 9.84
CA ALA A 225 3.97 2.60 9.56
C ALA A 225 4.93 2.72 8.36
N GLY A 226 4.43 3.25 7.26
CA GLY A 226 5.20 3.58 6.06
C GLY A 226 5.92 4.91 6.23
N VAL A 227 7.24 4.87 6.10
CA VAL A 227 8.15 6.00 6.31
C VAL A 227 9.10 6.16 5.12
N ASN A 228 9.62 7.37 4.92
CA ASN A 228 10.54 7.69 3.82
C ASN A 228 11.57 8.78 4.16
N SER A 229 11.62 9.22 5.41
CA SER A 229 12.48 10.31 5.87
C SER A 229 12.71 10.22 7.38
N VAL A 230 13.66 11.01 7.90
CA VAL A 230 13.90 11.13 9.34
C VAL A 230 12.64 11.59 10.08
N ASP A 231 12.00 12.66 9.59
CA ASP A 231 10.76 13.21 10.18
C ASP A 231 9.64 12.16 10.27
N THR A 232 9.42 11.41 9.19
CA THR A 232 8.36 10.39 9.17
C THR A 232 8.68 9.21 10.07
N LEU A 233 9.96 8.86 10.23
CA LEU A 233 10.38 7.85 11.19
C LEU A 233 10.16 8.31 12.64
N ASP A 234 10.60 9.53 12.98
CA ASP A 234 10.41 10.10 14.32
C ASP A 234 8.93 10.11 14.71
N ARG A 235 8.07 10.53 13.78
CA ARG A 235 6.61 10.54 13.96
C ARG A 235 6.03 9.13 14.07
N ALA A 236 6.54 8.15 13.30
CA ALA A 236 6.12 6.76 13.40
C ALA A 236 6.48 6.14 14.76
N LEU A 237 7.67 6.45 15.29
CA LEU A 237 8.14 5.93 16.58
C LEU A 237 7.42 6.56 17.78
N GLN A 238 6.75 7.70 17.58
CA GLN A 238 5.86 8.31 18.58
C GLN A 238 4.48 7.65 18.65
N LEU A 239 4.12 6.81 17.68
CA LEU A 239 2.89 6.03 17.75
C LEU A 239 2.94 5.03 18.91
N PRO A 240 1.80 4.74 19.56
CA PRO A 240 1.75 3.67 20.53
C PRO A 240 2.01 2.32 19.84
N SER A 241 3.22 1.78 20.05
CA SER A 241 3.65 0.44 19.62
C SER A 241 3.31 0.10 18.16
N PRO A 242 3.96 0.73 17.16
CA PRO A 242 3.79 0.31 15.78
C PRO A 242 4.22 -1.16 15.61
N ALA A 243 3.41 -1.93 14.89
CA ALA A 243 3.64 -3.35 14.68
C ALA A 243 4.81 -3.63 13.74
N ALA A 244 5.08 -2.71 12.81
CA ALA A 244 6.24 -2.75 11.95
C ALA A 244 6.53 -1.36 11.36
N ILE A 245 7.79 -1.13 10.99
CA ILE A 245 8.19 0.01 10.14
C ILE A 245 8.37 -0.51 8.72
N TYR A 246 7.68 0.10 7.76
CA TYR A 246 7.82 -0.18 6.34
C TYR A 246 8.61 0.95 5.67
N TRP A 247 9.76 0.60 5.10
CA TRP A 247 10.57 1.51 4.29
C TRP A 247 10.23 1.34 2.81
N GLU A 248 9.69 2.40 2.20
CA GLU A 248 9.04 2.29 0.89
C GLU A 248 10.01 2.17 -0.29
N SER A 249 11.18 2.80 -0.21
CA SER A 249 12.23 2.73 -1.21
C SER A 249 13.61 2.93 -0.59
N CYS A 250 14.54 2.03 -0.89
CA CYS A 250 15.94 2.13 -0.44
C CYS A 250 16.85 2.86 -1.45
N ALA A 251 16.30 3.81 -2.22
CA ALA A 251 17.09 4.60 -3.18
C ALA A 251 18.30 5.29 -2.53
N ASP A 252 18.17 5.70 -1.27
CA ASP A 252 19.28 6.17 -0.43
C ASP A 252 19.63 5.11 0.63
N CYS A 253 20.51 4.16 0.27
CA CYS A 253 20.95 3.12 1.19
C CYS A 253 21.71 3.69 2.40
N GLU A 254 22.38 4.84 2.29
CA GLU A 254 23.17 5.41 3.40
C GLU A 254 22.25 5.97 4.48
N LEU A 255 21.28 6.79 4.07
CA LEU A 255 20.26 7.32 4.97
C LEU A 255 19.46 6.19 5.62
N PHE A 256 19.07 5.17 4.84
CA PHE A 256 18.35 4.03 5.37
C PHE A 256 19.18 3.24 6.40
N ALA A 257 20.47 3.01 6.12
CA ALA A 257 21.38 2.31 7.03
C ALA A 257 21.61 3.07 8.34
N GLU A 258 21.59 4.40 8.31
CA GLU A 258 21.64 5.23 9.52
C GLU A 258 20.34 5.10 10.32
N LEU A 259 19.19 5.30 9.66
CA LEU A 259 17.89 5.38 10.33
C LEU A 259 17.41 4.05 10.91
N ILE A 260 17.74 2.92 10.27
CA ILE A 260 17.35 1.60 10.77
C ILE A 260 17.91 1.31 12.17
N THR A 261 19.06 1.92 12.53
CA THR A 261 19.68 1.76 13.85
C THR A 261 18.88 2.42 14.97
N GLN A 262 18.02 3.39 14.63
CA GLN A 262 17.16 4.10 15.58
C GLN A 262 15.88 3.32 15.90
N ILE A 263 15.53 2.32 15.08
CA ILE A 263 14.32 1.52 15.27
C ILE A 263 14.56 0.50 16.41
N PRO A 264 13.71 0.49 17.46
CA PRO A 264 13.79 -0.51 18.53
C PRO A 264 13.80 -1.95 18.01
N GLU A 265 14.57 -2.84 18.64
CA GLU A 265 14.75 -4.23 18.19
C GLU A 265 13.46 -5.05 18.13
N HIS A 266 12.47 -4.71 18.95
CA HIS A 266 11.18 -5.41 18.98
C HIS A 266 10.23 -4.97 17.86
N ILE A 267 10.56 -3.91 17.12
CA ILE A 267 9.76 -3.43 15.99
C ILE A 267 10.38 -3.95 14.69
N PRO A 268 9.71 -4.87 13.98
CA PRO A 268 10.24 -5.43 12.76
C PRO A 268 10.32 -4.40 11.64
N VAL A 269 11.37 -4.49 10.83
CA VAL A 269 11.58 -3.65 9.65
C VAL A 269 11.22 -4.41 8.38
N ILE A 270 10.31 -3.83 7.60
CA ILE A 270 9.84 -4.35 6.32
C ILE A 270 10.41 -3.48 5.21
N VAL A 271 10.94 -4.11 4.17
CA VAL A 271 11.41 -3.42 2.96
C VAL A 271 10.77 -4.05 1.73
N GLN A 272 10.44 -3.22 0.74
CA GLN A 272 10.07 -3.73 -0.58
C GLN A 272 11.32 -3.97 -1.41
N GLU A 273 11.46 -5.18 -1.94
CA GLU A 273 12.55 -5.51 -2.83
C GLU A 273 12.31 -4.85 -4.20
N ASP A 274 13.03 -3.76 -4.45
CA ASP A 274 13.16 -3.15 -5.76
C ASP A 274 14.56 -3.56 -6.26
N GLY A 275 14.68 -4.11 -7.47
CA GLY A 275 15.85 -4.88 -7.96
C GLY A 275 17.22 -4.17 -8.01
N GLU A 276 17.36 -3.00 -7.39
CA GLU A 276 18.60 -2.26 -7.21
C GLU A 276 19.08 -2.36 -5.74
N SER A 277 20.26 -2.97 -5.56
CA SER A 277 21.03 -3.05 -4.30
C SER A 277 20.56 -4.04 -3.21
N VAL A 278 20.41 -5.32 -3.57
CA VAL A 278 20.29 -6.44 -2.61
C VAL A 278 21.49 -6.47 -1.63
N ASP A 279 22.67 -6.03 -2.07
CA ASP A 279 23.89 -6.05 -1.26
C ASP A 279 23.88 -5.08 -0.08
N CYS A 280 23.26 -3.89 -0.21
CA CYS A 280 23.15 -2.95 0.91
C CYS A 280 22.18 -3.49 1.97
N LEU A 281 21.08 -4.10 1.54
CA LEU A 281 20.08 -4.70 2.42
C LEU A 281 20.66 -5.87 3.25
N ASN A 282 21.58 -6.66 2.69
CA ASN A 282 22.21 -7.84 3.33
C ASN A 282 22.97 -7.54 4.62
N LYS A 283 23.37 -6.29 4.83
CA LYS A 283 24.10 -5.87 6.03
C LYS A 283 23.19 -5.25 7.10
N LEU A 284 21.91 -5.07 6.79
CA LEU A 284 20.96 -4.35 7.63
C LEU A 284 19.97 -5.31 8.30
N ARG A 285 19.49 -4.89 9.49
CA ARG A 285 18.47 -5.62 10.26
C ARG A 285 17.10 -5.47 9.60
N ILE A 286 16.84 -6.29 8.58
CA ILE A 286 15.56 -6.34 7.87
C ILE A 286 14.87 -7.65 8.21
N ASP A 287 13.71 -7.56 8.84
CA ASP A 287 12.95 -8.71 9.31
C ASP A 287 12.14 -9.38 8.19
N ALA A 288 11.57 -8.57 7.29
CA ALA A 288 10.74 -9.07 6.21
C ALA A 288 10.93 -8.33 4.88
N LEU A 289 10.87 -9.09 3.78
CA LEU A 289 10.85 -8.54 2.43
C LEU A 289 9.47 -8.70 1.79
N ILE A 290 8.99 -7.65 1.14
CA ILE A 290 7.76 -7.71 0.34
C ILE A 290 8.08 -8.33 -1.01
N THR A 291 7.49 -9.49 -1.28
CA THR A 291 7.55 -10.11 -2.60
C THR A 291 6.31 -9.75 -3.41
N LYS A 292 6.51 -9.07 -4.54
CA LYS A 292 5.48 -8.86 -5.58
C LYS A 292 5.45 -10.08 -6.49
N LYS A 293 4.26 -10.61 -6.79
CA LYS A 293 4.06 -11.71 -7.74
C LYS A 293 2.88 -11.45 -8.65
#